data_AF-A0A8K0X5Z3-F1
#
_entry.id   AF-A0A8K0X5Z3-F1
#
_cell.length_a   1.000
_cell.length_b   1.000
_cell.length_c   1.000
_cell.angle_alpha   90.00
_cell.angle_beta   90.00
_cell.angle_gamma   90.00
#
_symmetry.space_group_name_H-M   'P 1'
#
loop_
_entity.id
_entity.type
_entity.pdbx_description
1 polymer ?
#
loop_
_entity_poly.entity_id
_entity_poly.type
_entity_poly.pdbx_seq_one_letter_code
_entity_poly.pdbx_strand_id
1 'polypeptide(L)'
;MVGSTWKAAALAGLPLALGKTVKSPTPPMGWNSYNKYNCFPNEEIIKLNAKGLSDLGFRELGYEVVTVDCGWPDVNRDAEGRLQWNKELFPSGPEALGDYIHDLGLKFGLYSGAGYLQCGSDSIPASLGFEEIDARSFAEWKGDTLKYDNCYATSRTNMVDSTSAEAQSPNRFIKMAEALNQTDRDIEYYLCQWGIGTNVPDWAAPLGNTWRMSNDIFNAWRAIWRIVNQAVPHLQHTGPGAFADLDMLIIGLNALSVEEEHFHFGFWAMAKSPLMIGGVMDSAQIPVHSLEVMRNKEVIDINQDPLATAARLVARYTEEEWDVWAGELSGGRKVLGVANWKNETQTVNVDLRLAGVASATTRDVWAHADGAISGVETFELKAHELRLLVLSDIEAAEVPSPSGAYYSVENAVIEGGSARLVQCGAGECLPNGVKVGNIDKGANVTFSDVEAPVDGSAFVGIDFINYDYHHTIGDWESNTRNMTVAVNDEAPKRWAFPLAGGDWTETGRLTVELDGFVKGGANKVVFGGVTPNRWAPDLVGFEFLQ
;
A
#
# COMPACT_ATOMS: atom_id res chain seq x y z
N MET A 1 -11.65 -48.14 -26.11
CA MET A 1 -12.41 -48.66 -24.95
C MET A 1 -11.45 -48.70 -23.76
N VAL A 2 -11.75 -47.89 -22.73
CA VAL A 2 -11.28 -47.98 -21.32
C VAL A 2 -9.76 -47.84 -21.08
N GLY A 3 -9.24 -46.95 -20.24
CA GLY A 3 -9.84 -46.01 -19.30
C GLY A 3 -8.74 -45.13 -18.67
N SER A 4 -9.11 -43.89 -18.41
CA SER A 4 -8.36 -42.89 -17.65
C SER A 4 -8.39 -43.20 -16.15
N THR A 5 -7.27 -43.05 -15.44
CA THR A 5 -7.27 -42.77 -14.00
C THR A 5 -6.20 -41.74 -13.67
N TRP A 6 -6.61 -40.48 -13.64
CA TRP A 6 -5.90 -39.42 -12.93
C TRP A 6 -6.21 -39.59 -11.44
N LYS A 7 -5.19 -39.79 -10.61
CA LYS A 7 -5.32 -39.63 -9.16
C LYS A 7 -4.91 -38.21 -8.81
N ALA A 8 -5.91 -37.36 -8.59
CA ALA A 8 -5.74 -36.09 -7.91
C ALA A 8 -5.33 -36.38 -6.45
N ALA A 9 -4.16 -35.89 -6.04
CA ALA A 9 -3.86 -35.72 -4.63
C ALA A 9 -4.61 -34.47 -4.15
N ALA A 10 -5.67 -34.68 -3.36
CA ALA A 10 -6.36 -33.61 -2.69
C ALA A 10 -5.46 -33.06 -1.57
N LEU A 11 -4.95 -31.83 -1.76
CA LEU A 11 -4.61 -30.98 -0.63
C LEU A 11 -5.91 -30.70 0.12
N ALA A 12 -6.01 -31.22 1.34
CA ALA A 12 -7.06 -30.83 2.27
C ALA A 12 -6.79 -29.38 2.68
N GLY A 13 -7.29 -28.44 1.88
CA GLY A 13 -7.50 -27.08 2.34
C GLY A 13 -8.50 -27.13 3.48
N LEU A 14 -8.07 -26.68 4.67
CA LEU A 14 -9.01 -26.29 5.71
C LEU A 14 -10.00 -25.31 5.07
N PRO A 15 -11.32 -25.49 5.21
CA PRO A 15 -12.24 -24.44 4.84
C PRO A 15 -11.96 -23.31 5.83
N LEU A 16 -11.27 -22.26 5.39
CA LEU A 16 -11.39 -20.96 6.02
C LEU A 16 -12.89 -20.65 5.93
N ALA A 17 -13.60 -20.79 7.05
CA ALA A 17 -14.94 -20.26 7.16
C ALA A 17 -14.79 -18.76 6.90
N LEU A 18 -15.18 -18.32 5.70
CA LEU A 18 -15.22 -16.90 5.34
C LEU A 18 -15.98 -16.20 6.45
N GLY A 19 -15.28 -15.33 7.18
CA GLY A 19 -15.87 -14.60 8.28
C GLY A 19 -17.07 -13.78 7.79
N LYS A 20 -18.07 -13.62 8.65
CA LYS A 20 -19.20 -12.69 8.46
C LYS A 20 -18.80 -11.21 8.57
N THR A 21 -17.50 -10.88 8.59
CA THR A 21 -17.07 -9.49 8.78
C THR A 21 -17.64 -8.66 7.64
N VAL A 22 -18.34 -7.58 8.00
CA VAL A 22 -19.09 -6.81 7.01
C VAL A 22 -18.13 -6.06 6.13
N LYS A 23 -18.20 -6.35 4.82
CA LYS A 23 -17.29 -5.83 3.82
C LYS A 23 -17.87 -4.58 3.17
N SER A 24 -17.08 -3.51 3.12
CA SER A 24 -17.41 -2.29 2.38
C SER A 24 -17.12 -2.48 0.88
N PRO A 25 -18.00 -2.03 -0.03
CA PRO A 25 -17.78 -2.19 -1.47
C PRO A 25 -16.64 -1.30 -2.00
N THR A 26 -16.34 -0.21 -1.28
CA THR A 26 -15.30 0.78 -1.58
C THR A 26 -14.43 1.02 -0.34
N PRO A 27 -13.24 1.65 -0.48
CA PRO A 27 -12.38 1.94 0.66
C PRO A 27 -13.09 2.83 1.68
N PRO A 28 -12.93 2.57 2.99
CA PRO A 28 -13.49 3.45 4.02
C PRO A 28 -12.95 4.88 3.93
N MET A 29 -13.80 5.85 4.25
CA MET A 29 -13.43 7.26 4.37
C MET A 29 -13.91 7.80 5.72
N GLY A 30 -13.12 8.65 6.36
CA GLY A 30 -13.46 9.14 7.68
C GLY A 30 -12.34 9.93 8.34
N TRP A 31 -12.30 9.89 9.66
CA TRP A 31 -11.35 10.60 10.51
C TRP A 31 -10.88 9.69 11.64
N ASN A 32 -9.61 9.84 12.03
CA ASN A 32 -9.00 9.09 13.14
C ASN A 32 -8.17 10.06 14.02
N SER A 33 -8.26 9.90 15.34
CA SER A 33 -7.63 10.80 16.30
C SER A 33 -6.10 10.73 16.35
N TYR A 34 -5.46 9.67 15.88
CA TYR A 34 -4.05 9.39 16.17
C TYR A 34 -3.07 10.44 15.65
N ASN A 35 -3.08 10.79 14.36
CA ASN A 35 -2.01 11.63 13.78
C ASN A 35 -1.88 13.01 14.45
N LYS A 36 -3.00 13.63 14.87
CA LYS A 36 -2.99 14.92 15.53
C LYS A 36 -2.84 14.83 17.05
N TYR A 37 -3.47 13.82 17.67
CA TYR A 37 -3.65 13.77 19.12
C TYR A 37 -2.87 12.63 19.80
N ASN A 38 -2.17 11.79 19.04
CA ASN A 38 -1.53 10.55 19.49
C ASN A 38 -2.51 9.70 20.33
N CYS A 39 -2.01 9.02 21.38
CA CYS A 39 -2.83 8.27 22.32
C CYS A 39 -3.43 9.13 23.45
N PHE A 40 -3.81 10.38 23.16
CA PHE A 40 -4.46 11.29 24.11
C PHE A 40 -5.82 11.82 23.62
N PRO A 41 -6.74 10.94 23.16
CA PRO A 41 -8.09 11.38 22.81
C PRO A 41 -8.90 11.71 24.09
N ASN A 42 -9.91 12.57 23.93
CA ASN A 42 -10.96 12.78 24.94
C ASN A 42 -12.28 13.12 24.24
N GLU A 43 -13.38 13.09 24.99
CA GLU A 43 -14.73 13.27 24.44
C GLU A 43 -14.90 14.59 23.68
N GLU A 44 -14.31 15.69 24.16
CA GLU A 44 -14.41 16.99 23.50
C GLU A 44 -13.68 16.98 22.14
N ILE A 45 -12.50 16.37 22.08
CA ILE A 45 -11.73 16.21 20.83
C ILE A 45 -12.55 15.38 19.83
N ILE A 46 -13.14 14.27 20.25
CA ILE A 46 -13.92 13.41 19.35
C ILE A 46 -15.16 14.14 18.86
N LYS A 47 -15.91 14.82 19.75
CA LYS A 47 -17.10 15.58 19.38
C LYS A 47 -16.78 16.75 18.44
N LEU A 48 -15.67 17.47 18.68
CA LEU A 48 -15.20 18.55 17.82
C LEU A 48 -15.00 18.04 16.39
N ASN A 49 -14.24 16.95 16.23
CA ASN A 49 -13.88 16.46 14.90
C ASN A 49 -15.05 15.77 14.19
N ALA A 50 -15.89 15.04 14.92
CA ALA A 50 -17.12 14.45 14.39
C ALA A 50 -18.08 15.53 13.88
N LYS A 51 -18.33 16.57 14.68
CA LYS A 51 -19.14 17.71 14.25
C LYS A 51 -18.50 18.43 13.06
N GLY A 52 -17.18 18.55 13.09
CA GLY A 52 -16.37 19.08 12.00
C GLY A 52 -16.62 18.39 10.66
N LEU A 53 -16.65 17.06 10.62
CA LEU A 53 -16.97 16.32 9.38
C LEU A 53 -18.34 16.71 8.81
N SER A 54 -19.34 16.93 9.67
CA SER A 54 -20.68 17.36 9.23
C SER A 54 -20.72 18.84 8.83
N ASP A 55 -20.24 19.74 9.69
CA ASP A 55 -20.29 21.19 9.47
C ASP A 55 -19.46 21.61 8.25
N LEU A 56 -18.37 20.90 7.98
CA LEU A 56 -17.48 21.15 6.85
C LEU A 56 -17.92 20.37 5.60
N GLY A 57 -19.06 19.68 5.59
CA GLY A 57 -19.60 19.04 4.40
C GLY A 57 -18.88 17.76 3.96
N PHE A 58 -18.04 17.17 4.81
CA PHE A 58 -17.27 15.96 4.49
C PHE A 58 -18.13 14.70 4.57
N ARG A 59 -19.12 14.69 5.48
CA ARG A 59 -20.11 13.61 5.56
C ARG A 59 -20.78 13.38 4.20
N GLU A 60 -21.23 14.44 3.54
CA GLU A 60 -21.92 14.41 2.25
C GLU A 60 -21.01 13.93 1.10
N LEU A 61 -19.70 13.97 1.30
CA LEU A 61 -18.69 13.44 0.39
C LEU A 61 -18.33 11.97 0.68
N GLY A 62 -18.93 11.36 1.72
CA GLY A 62 -18.72 9.96 2.09
C GLY A 62 -17.73 9.73 3.23
N TYR A 63 -17.21 10.79 3.88
CA TYR A 63 -16.40 10.64 5.09
C TYR A 63 -17.31 10.34 6.28
N GLU A 64 -17.48 9.04 6.57
CA GLU A 64 -18.50 8.58 7.50
C GLU A 64 -17.92 8.04 8.81
N VAL A 65 -16.66 7.60 8.86
CA VAL A 65 -16.10 6.96 10.06
C VAL A 65 -15.45 7.97 10.99
N VAL A 66 -15.71 7.88 12.31
CA VAL A 66 -14.99 8.63 13.36
C VAL A 66 -14.37 7.63 14.34
N THR A 67 -13.06 7.41 14.25
CA THR A 67 -12.35 6.46 15.11
C THR A 67 -11.73 7.12 16.33
N VAL A 68 -12.08 6.62 17.52
CA VAL A 68 -11.36 6.90 18.77
C VAL A 68 -10.18 5.93 18.83
N ASP A 69 -8.98 6.41 18.52
CA ASP A 69 -7.76 5.58 18.50
C ASP A 69 -7.21 5.34 19.92
N CYS A 70 -5.98 4.82 20.04
CA CYS A 70 -5.36 4.44 21.31
C CYS A 70 -5.53 5.44 22.46
N GLY A 71 -5.55 4.94 23.70
CA GLY A 71 -5.53 5.77 24.91
C GLY A 71 -6.89 6.07 25.55
N TRP A 72 -8.00 5.62 24.94
CA TRP A 72 -9.35 5.80 25.48
C TRP A 72 -9.71 4.96 26.73
N PRO A 73 -9.20 3.72 26.93
CA PRO A 73 -9.66 2.89 28.05
C PRO A 73 -9.13 3.35 29.41
N ASP A 74 -9.83 2.96 30.47
CA ASP A 74 -9.28 2.87 31.82
C ASP A 74 -8.18 1.79 31.86
N VAL A 75 -7.21 1.96 32.77
CA VAL A 75 -6.16 0.95 32.99
C VAL A 75 -6.69 -0.35 33.59
N ASN A 76 -7.90 -0.33 34.15
CA ASN A 76 -8.56 -1.49 34.74
C ASN A 76 -9.72 -1.99 33.86
N ARG A 77 -9.81 -3.31 33.77
CA ARG A 77 -11.03 -3.99 33.34
C ARG A 77 -12.02 -4.07 34.51
N ASP A 78 -13.31 -4.28 34.21
CA ASP A 78 -14.30 -4.55 35.27
C ASP A 78 -14.18 -5.98 35.85
N ALA A 79 -15.06 -6.33 36.78
CA ALA A 79 -15.03 -7.62 37.48
C ALA A 79 -15.26 -8.81 36.53
N GLU A 80 -15.96 -8.59 35.42
CA GLU A 80 -16.22 -9.55 34.34
C GLU A 80 -15.09 -9.58 33.30
N GLY A 81 -14.08 -8.73 33.45
CA GLY A 81 -12.93 -8.64 32.55
C GLY A 81 -13.18 -7.82 31.30
N ARG A 82 -14.24 -6.99 31.22
CA ARG A 82 -14.49 -6.10 30.08
C ARG A 82 -13.63 -4.85 30.14
N LEU A 83 -13.17 -4.38 28.99
CA LEU A 83 -12.58 -3.04 28.87
C LEU A 83 -13.55 -1.97 29.39
N GLN A 84 -13.03 -0.98 30.10
CA GLN A 84 -13.81 0.15 30.60
C GLN A 84 -13.32 1.43 29.94
N TRP A 85 -14.25 2.36 29.65
CA TRP A 85 -13.89 3.69 29.19
C TRP A 85 -13.40 4.54 30.36
N ASN A 86 -12.33 5.30 30.16
CA ASN A 86 -11.83 6.23 31.16
C ASN A 86 -12.87 7.35 31.37
N LYS A 87 -13.46 7.43 32.58
CA LYS A 87 -14.54 8.38 32.90
C LYS A 87 -14.09 9.83 33.03
N GLU A 88 -12.80 10.09 33.20
CA GLU A 88 -12.27 11.45 33.20
C GLU A 88 -12.12 11.97 31.76
N LEU A 89 -11.68 11.11 30.83
CA LEU A 89 -11.53 11.45 29.41
C LEU A 89 -12.87 11.41 28.66
N PHE A 90 -13.76 10.48 29.03
CA PHE A 90 -15.05 10.22 28.38
C PHE A 90 -16.19 10.15 29.41
N PRO A 91 -16.58 11.30 29.99
CA PRO A 91 -17.53 11.35 31.09
C PRO A 91 -18.95 10.88 30.73
N SER A 92 -19.36 10.95 29.45
CA SER A 92 -20.67 10.43 29.02
C SER A 92 -20.67 8.91 28.75
N GLY A 93 -19.48 8.31 28.62
CA GLY A 93 -19.32 6.90 28.28
C GLY A 93 -19.54 6.59 26.78
N PRO A 94 -19.26 5.33 26.38
CA PRO A 94 -19.25 4.93 24.98
C PRO A 94 -20.59 5.04 24.28
N GLU A 95 -21.68 4.62 24.93
CA GLU A 95 -23.00 4.58 24.31
C GLU A 95 -23.50 5.98 23.95
N ALA A 96 -23.32 6.95 24.86
CA ALA A 96 -23.71 8.33 24.63
C ALA A 96 -22.83 9.02 23.58
N LEU A 97 -21.53 8.68 23.53
CA LEU A 97 -20.64 9.16 22.47
C LEU A 97 -21.01 8.55 21.11
N GLY A 98 -21.30 7.24 21.07
CA GLY A 98 -21.78 6.54 19.89
C GLY A 98 -23.08 7.15 19.38
N ASP A 99 -24.06 7.36 20.25
CA ASP A 99 -25.33 8.02 19.90
C ASP A 99 -25.12 9.43 19.34
N TYR A 100 -24.21 10.22 19.93
CA TYR A 100 -23.86 11.54 19.39
C TYR A 100 -23.28 11.45 17.97
N ILE A 101 -22.38 10.50 17.72
CA ILE A 101 -21.77 10.29 16.39
C ILE A 101 -22.83 9.81 15.39
N HIS A 102 -23.70 8.88 15.79
CA HIS A 102 -24.80 8.39 14.96
C HIS A 102 -25.86 9.46 14.66
N ASP A 103 -26.13 10.37 15.59
CA ASP A 103 -27.04 11.51 15.39
C ASP A 103 -26.52 12.51 14.36
N LEU A 104 -25.19 12.57 14.16
CA LEU A 104 -24.56 13.28 13.05
C LEU A 104 -24.60 12.48 11.74
N GLY A 105 -25.12 11.25 11.77
CA GLY A 105 -25.14 10.29 10.67
C GLY A 105 -23.77 9.63 10.38
N LEU A 106 -22.82 9.75 11.29
CA LEU A 106 -21.49 9.16 11.16
C LEU A 106 -21.44 7.78 11.82
N LYS A 107 -20.44 6.98 11.50
CA LYS A 107 -20.12 5.66 12.07
C LYS A 107 -19.11 5.81 13.21
N PHE A 108 -19.38 5.14 14.33
CA PHE A 108 -18.54 5.14 15.52
C PHE A 108 -17.44 4.06 15.42
N GLY A 109 -16.19 4.50 15.25
CA GLY A 109 -15.03 3.62 15.16
C GLY A 109 -14.33 3.43 16.51
N LEU A 110 -13.96 2.18 16.78
CA LEU A 110 -13.27 1.74 17.99
C LEU A 110 -11.83 1.31 17.69
N TYR A 111 -11.00 1.27 18.73
CA TYR A 111 -9.62 0.80 18.68
C TYR A 111 -9.32 -0.19 19.80
N SER A 112 -8.61 -1.28 19.46
CA SER A 112 -7.94 -2.14 20.43
C SER A 112 -6.71 -2.79 19.77
N GLY A 113 -6.05 -3.72 20.46
CA GLY A 113 -4.87 -4.42 19.96
C GLY A 113 -4.94 -5.94 20.14
N ALA A 114 -4.21 -6.63 19.29
CA ALA A 114 -3.90 -8.05 19.28
C ALA A 114 -2.82 -8.44 20.30
N GLY A 115 -2.53 -7.61 21.30
CA GLY A 115 -1.59 -7.91 22.37
C GLY A 115 -2.17 -7.63 23.75
N TYR A 116 -1.31 -7.70 24.76
CA TYR A 116 -1.76 -7.53 26.14
C TYR A 116 -2.10 -6.08 26.50
N LEU A 117 -1.42 -5.11 25.88
CA LEU A 117 -1.58 -3.68 26.11
C LEU A 117 -1.77 -2.95 24.77
N GLN A 118 -2.44 -1.80 24.80
CA GLN A 118 -2.57 -0.94 23.62
C GLN A 118 -1.22 -0.34 23.23
N CYS A 119 -1.06 -0.01 21.94
CA CYS A 119 0.09 0.77 21.49
C CYS A 119 0.15 2.13 22.22
N GLY A 120 1.36 2.63 22.45
CA GLY A 120 1.58 3.93 23.11
C GLY A 120 1.33 3.95 24.62
N SER A 121 1.08 2.81 25.25
CA SER A 121 0.88 2.69 26.70
C SER A 121 1.53 1.43 27.29
N ASP A 122 2.07 1.55 28.50
CA ASP A 122 2.62 0.44 29.30
C ASP A 122 1.63 -0.12 30.34
N SER A 123 0.38 0.36 30.33
CA SER A 123 -0.61 0.07 31.37
C SER A 123 -2.05 -0.07 30.88
N ILE A 124 -2.39 0.47 29.72
CA ILE A 124 -3.75 0.37 29.16
C ILE A 124 -3.95 -1.01 28.52
N PRO A 125 -4.95 -1.81 28.96
CA PRO A 125 -5.18 -3.14 28.42
C PRO A 125 -5.66 -3.13 26.96
N ALA A 126 -5.16 -4.08 26.17
CA ALA A 126 -5.72 -4.46 24.87
C ALA A 126 -6.42 -5.82 24.96
N SER A 127 -6.82 -6.42 23.84
CA SER A 127 -7.81 -7.51 23.81
C SER A 127 -7.25 -8.93 23.81
N LEU A 128 -5.93 -9.15 23.88
CA LEU A 128 -5.37 -10.50 23.86
C LEU A 128 -5.88 -11.34 25.05
N GLY A 129 -6.56 -12.44 24.74
CA GLY A 129 -7.19 -13.34 25.71
C GLY A 129 -8.61 -12.94 26.14
N PHE A 130 -9.10 -11.77 25.72
CA PHE A 130 -10.42 -11.22 26.02
C PHE A 130 -11.23 -10.93 24.75
N GLU A 131 -10.82 -11.45 23.60
CA GLU A 131 -11.34 -11.06 22.27
C GLU A 131 -12.86 -11.21 22.17
N GLU A 132 -13.43 -12.33 22.65
CA GLU A 132 -14.89 -12.56 22.65
C GLU A 132 -15.67 -11.60 23.56
N ILE A 133 -15.11 -11.28 24.73
CA ILE A 133 -15.73 -10.36 25.70
C ILE A 133 -15.69 -8.94 25.17
N ASP A 134 -14.54 -8.54 24.62
CA ASP A 134 -14.34 -7.21 24.08
C ASP A 134 -15.16 -7.01 22.80
N ALA A 135 -15.24 -8.00 21.90
CA ALA A 135 -16.11 -7.93 20.72
C ALA A 135 -17.59 -7.71 21.07
N ARG A 136 -18.11 -8.41 22.10
CA ARG A 136 -19.47 -8.15 22.60
C ARG A 136 -19.62 -6.74 23.16
N SER A 137 -18.63 -6.27 23.91
CA SER A 137 -18.63 -4.90 24.47
C SER A 137 -18.65 -3.85 23.34
N PHE A 138 -17.88 -4.06 22.26
CA PHE A 138 -17.87 -3.18 21.09
C PHE A 138 -19.24 -3.11 20.41
N ALA A 139 -19.93 -4.25 20.29
CA ALA A 139 -21.30 -4.29 19.76
C ALA A 139 -22.31 -3.60 20.70
N GLU A 140 -22.23 -3.84 22.01
CA GLU A 140 -23.06 -3.18 23.04
C GLU A 140 -22.89 -1.65 23.02
N TRP A 141 -21.67 -1.17 22.80
CA TRP A 141 -21.34 0.25 22.65
C TRP A 141 -21.74 0.83 21.28
N LYS A 142 -22.35 0.03 20.42
CA LYS A 142 -22.79 0.41 19.07
C LYS A 142 -21.64 0.80 18.13
N GLY A 143 -20.46 0.21 18.31
CA GLY A 143 -19.34 0.43 17.39
C GLY A 143 -19.64 -0.11 15.98
N ASP A 144 -19.23 0.62 14.96
CA ASP A 144 -19.40 0.27 13.54
C ASP A 144 -18.12 -0.26 12.90
N THR A 145 -16.97 0.13 13.44
CA THR A 145 -15.66 -0.28 12.94
C THR A 145 -14.72 -0.59 14.09
N LEU A 146 -13.77 -1.51 13.88
CA LEU A 146 -12.70 -1.79 14.82
C LEU A 146 -11.34 -1.74 14.10
N LYS A 147 -10.49 -0.78 14.49
CA LYS A 147 -9.05 -0.83 14.23
C LYS A 147 -8.38 -1.73 15.26
N TYR A 148 -7.58 -2.69 14.80
CA TYR A 148 -6.98 -3.71 15.68
C TYR A 148 -5.49 -3.83 15.48
N ASP A 149 -4.72 -3.38 16.47
CA ASP A 149 -3.27 -3.15 16.40
C ASP A 149 -2.42 -4.37 16.80
N ASN A 150 -1.08 -4.30 16.71
CA ASN A 150 -0.19 -5.47 16.94
C ASN A 150 0.82 -5.32 18.10
N CYS A 151 0.74 -4.26 18.91
CA CYS A 151 1.68 -4.05 20.03
C CYS A 151 1.56 -5.12 21.12
N TYR A 152 2.63 -5.31 21.90
CA TYR A 152 2.64 -6.15 23.11
C TYR A 152 2.12 -7.58 22.91
N ALA A 153 2.37 -8.19 21.75
CA ALA A 153 1.92 -9.55 21.46
C ALA A 153 2.64 -10.65 22.27
N THR A 154 3.83 -10.37 22.79
CA THR A 154 4.68 -11.35 23.50
C THR A 154 4.78 -11.11 25.01
N SER A 155 4.52 -9.89 25.47
CA SER A 155 4.78 -9.48 26.86
C SER A 155 3.85 -8.34 27.31
N ARG A 156 3.61 -8.25 28.62
CA ARG A 156 2.90 -7.14 29.29
C ARG A 156 3.79 -5.96 29.62
N THR A 157 5.10 -6.06 29.43
CA THR A 157 6.05 -5.00 29.82
C THR A 157 6.92 -4.54 28.67
N ASN A 158 7.10 -5.38 27.66
CA ASN A 158 8.03 -5.11 26.57
C ASN A 158 7.27 -5.01 25.26
N MET A 159 7.59 -3.98 24.49
CA MET A 159 7.14 -3.87 23.11
C MET A 159 7.60 -5.08 22.30
N VAL A 160 6.72 -5.54 21.42
CA VAL A 160 7.00 -6.70 20.57
C VAL A 160 8.01 -6.33 19.48
N ASP A 161 8.94 -7.24 19.19
CA ASP A 161 9.80 -7.15 18.02
C ASP A 161 9.05 -7.64 16.78
N SER A 162 9.13 -6.89 15.68
CA SER A 162 8.54 -7.26 14.39
C SER A 162 8.94 -8.64 13.87
N THR A 163 10.12 -9.12 14.28
CA THR A 163 10.65 -10.44 13.92
C THR A 163 10.16 -11.57 14.82
N SER A 164 9.43 -11.28 15.89
CA SER A 164 8.87 -12.32 16.76
C SER A 164 7.83 -13.17 16.02
N ALA A 165 7.77 -14.46 16.36
CA ALA A 165 6.79 -15.39 15.78
C ALA A 165 5.35 -14.93 16.07
N GLU A 166 5.13 -14.35 17.24
CA GLU A 166 3.85 -13.77 17.61
C GLU A 166 3.50 -12.60 16.70
N ALA A 167 4.34 -11.57 16.55
CA ALA A 167 4.03 -10.41 15.71
C ALA A 167 3.70 -10.79 14.26
N GLN A 168 4.36 -11.82 13.72
CA GLN A 168 4.16 -12.35 12.37
C GLN A 168 2.93 -13.26 12.23
N SER A 169 2.40 -13.80 13.34
CA SER A 169 1.31 -14.78 13.29
C SER A 169 -0.05 -14.12 13.03
N PRO A 170 -0.84 -14.63 12.06
CA PRO A 170 -2.19 -14.12 11.81
C PRO A 170 -3.21 -14.53 12.88
N ASN A 171 -2.88 -15.49 13.76
CA ASN A 171 -3.85 -16.16 14.63
C ASN A 171 -4.62 -15.20 15.55
N ARG A 172 -3.99 -14.13 16.04
CA ARG A 172 -4.65 -13.17 16.93
C ARG A 172 -5.64 -12.28 16.19
N PHE A 173 -5.34 -11.94 14.93
CA PHE A 173 -6.27 -11.23 14.05
C PHE A 173 -7.44 -12.13 13.63
N ILE A 174 -7.17 -13.39 13.30
CA ILE A 174 -8.20 -14.41 13.01
C ILE A 174 -9.17 -14.54 14.19
N LYS A 175 -8.63 -14.68 15.40
CA LYS A 175 -9.45 -14.84 16.62
C LYS A 175 -10.37 -13.64 16.87
N MET A 176 -9.89 -12.41 16.67
CA MET A 176 -10.74 -11.23 16.79
C MET A 176 -11.80 -11.18 15.68
N ALA A 177 -11.44 -11.49 14.42
CA ALA A 177 -12.42 -11.57 13.34
C ALA A 177 -13.53 -12.60 13.63
N GLU A 178 -13.18 -13.77 14.16
CA GLU A 178 -14.13 -14.79 14.62
C GLU A 178 -15.03 -14.30 15.75
N ALA A 179 -14.47 -13.58 16.72
CA ALA A 179 -15.22 -12.99 17.83
C ALA A 179 -16.23 -11.93 17.34
N LEU A 180 -15.83 -11.04 16.43
CA LEU A 180 -16.71 -10.05 15.81
C LEU A 180 -17.87 -10.73 15.07
N ASN A 181 -17.63 -11.84 14.38
CA ASN A 181 -18.67 -12.57 13.64
C ASN A 181 -19.75 -13.22 14.52
N GLN A 182 -19.51 -13.31 15.83
CA GLN A 182 -20.44 -13.89 16.79
C GLN A 182 -21.31 -12.85 17.49
N THR A 183 -21.06 -11.56 17.26
CA THR A 183 -21.92 -10.48 17.79
C THR A 183 -23.18 -10.34 16.95
N ASP A 184 -24.16 -9.59 17.46
CA ASP A 184 -25.41 -9.25 16.77
C ASP A 184 -25.33 -7.93 15.99
N ARG A 185 -24.14 -7.31 15.95
CA ARG A 185 -23.87 -6.06 15.24
C ARG A 185 -22.79 -6.27 14.19
N ASP A 186 -23.07 -5.79 13.00
CA ASP A 186 -22.11 -5.72 11.90
C ASP A 186 -21.01 -4.69 12.22
N ILE A 187 -19.76 -5.16 12.29
CA ILE A 187 -18.57 -4.32 12.57
C ILE A 187 -17.55 -4.52 11.44
N GLU A 188 -17.17 -3.43 10.76
CA GLU A 188 -16.10 -3.44 9.76
C GLU A 188 -14.73 -3.58 10.46
N TYR A 189 -13.88 -4.47 9.96
CA TYR A 189 -12.65 -4.85 10.65
C TYR A 189 -11.41 -4.31 9.93
N TYR A 190 -10.63 -3.45 10.60
CA TYR A 190 -9.43 -2.82 10.06
C TYR A 190 -8.19 -3.39 10.75
N LEU A 191 -7.47 -4.26 10.05
CA LEU A 191 -6.28 -4.91 10.60
C LEU A 191 -5.11 -3.93 10.60
N CYS A 192 -4.45 -3.77 11.74
CA CYS A 192 -3.30 -2.89 11.94
C CYS A 192 -2.06 -3.69 12.38
N GLN A 193 -1.60 -4.58 11.49
CA GLN A 193 -0.43 -5.45 11.66
C GLN A 193 0.86 -4.87 11.09
N TRP A 194 0.81 -3.65 10.54
CA TRP A 194 1.96 -2.90 10.03
C TRP A 194 2.73 -3.60 8.90
N GLY A 195 2.07 -4.41 8.08
CA GLY A 195 2.75 -5.24 7.07
C GLY A 195 3.67 -6.33 7.65
N ILE A 196 3.60 -6.61 8.96
CA ILE A 196 4.37 -7.68 9.58
C ILE A 196 3.71 -9.02 9.31
N GLY A 197 4.53 -9.98 8.89
CA GLY A 197 4.13 -11.34 8.55
C GLY A 197 4.50 -11.69 7.11
N THR A 198 4.36 -12.97 6.79
CA THR A 198 4.54 -13.48 5.44
C THR A 198 3.21 -13.42 4.70
N ASN A 199 3.26 -13.01 3.44
CA ASN A 199 2.11 -13.00 2.51
C ASN A 199 0.87 -12.37 3.12
N VAL A 200 1.06 -11.21 3.74
CA VAL A 200 0.05 -10.49 4.53
C VAL A 200 -1.31 -10.40 3.84
N PRO A 201 -1.41 -10.01 2.55
CA PRO A 201 -2.70 -9.93 1.87
C PRO A 201 -3.48 -11.25 1.82
N ASP A 202 -2.81 -12.40 1.69
CA ASP A 202 -3.45 -13.69 1.49
C ASP A 202 -4.34 -14.10 2.67
N TRP A 203 -3.94 -13.71 3.88
CA TRP A 203 -4.72 -13.97 5.09
C TRP A 203 -5.45 -12.73 5.60
N ALA A 204 -4.95 -11.51 5.38
CA ALA A 204 -5.57 -10.29 5.93
C ALA A 204 -6.80 -9.84 5.12
N ALA A 205 -6.72 -9.86 3.78
CA ALA A 205 -7.80 -9.47 2.88
C ALA A 205 -9.12 -10.24 3.12
N PRO A 206 -9.13 -11.58 3.28
CA PRO A 206 -10.37 -12.29 3.58
C PRO A 206 -10.92 -11.96 4.97
N LEU A 207 -10.08 -11.58 5.95
CA LEU A 207 -10.51 -11.36 7.34
C LEU A 207 -11.15 -9.98 7.58
N GLY A 208 -10.63 -8.90 7.00
CA GLY A 208 -11.09 -7.53 7.26
C GLY A 208 -11.31 -6.70 6.00
N ASN A 209 -11.80 -5.49 6.18
CA ASN A 209 -12.05 -4.53 5.10
C ASN A 209 -10.74 -3.90 4.66
N THR A 210 -9.82 -3.70 5.60
CA THR A 210 -8.51 -3.10 5.35
C THR A 210 -7.42 -3.85 6.08
N TRP A 211 -6.19 -3.76 5.57
CA TRP A 211 -5.01 -4.24 6.28
C TRP A 211 -3.89 -3.23 6.13
N ARG A 212 -3.34 -2.77 7.26
CA ARG A 212 -2.19 -1.86 7.30
C ARG A 212 -1.02 -2.58 6.67
N MET A 213 -0.67 -2.12 5.48
CA MET A 213 0.39 -2.74 4.72
C MET A 213 1.77 -2.23 5.12
N SER A 214 1.84 -1.10 5.86
CA SER A 214 3.08 -0.50 6.37
C SER A 214 3.09 -0.12 7.85
N ASN A 215 4.30 0.04 8.40
CA ASN A 215 4.48 0.83 9.62
C ASN A 215 4.07 2.28 9.41
N ASP A 216 3.80 2.98 10.51
CA ASP A 216 3.10 4.25 10.57
C ASP A 216 3.68 5.29 9.62
N ILE A 217 2.79 6.03 8.96
CA ILE A 217 3.13 7.29 8.33
C ILE A 217 3.50 8.32 9.41
N PHE A 218 4.38 9.25 9.05
CA PHE A 218 4.76 10.37 9.92
C PHE A 218 4.84 11.64 9.08
N ASN A 219 4.85 12.79 9.76
CA ASN A 219 4.73 14.13 9.16
C ASN A 219 5.96 14.55 8.33
N ALA A 220 6.22 13.86 7.21
CA ALA A 220 7.26 14.19 6.25
C ALA A 220 7.00 13.57 4.87
N TRP A 221 7.35 14.31 3.80
CA TRP A 221 7.31 13.86 2.40
C TRP A 221 7.94 12.46 2.19
N ARG A 222 9.10 12.21 2.80
CA ARG A 222 9.80 10.91 2.68
C ARG A 222 9.00 9.71 3.17
N ALA A 223 8.03 9.90 4.06
CA ALA A 223 7.14 8.82 4.50
C ALA A 223 6.25 8.33 3.34
N ILE A 224 5.80 9.25 2.48
CA ILE A 224 5.00 8.93 1.29
C ILE A 224 5.83 8.06 0.34
N TRP A 225 7.06 8.46 0.01
CA TRP A 225 7.95 7.66 -0.85
C TRP A 225 8.16 6.24 -0.30
N ARG A 226 8.42 6.10 1.00
CA ARG A 226 8.58 4.79 1.65
C ARG A 226 7.33 3.93 1.51
N ILE A 227 6.15 4.49 1.76
CA ILE A 227 4.87 3.78 1.72
C ILE A 227 4.50 3.39 0.28
N VAL A 228 4.70 4.28 -0.69
CA VAL A 228 4.45 4.00 -2.12
C VAL A 228 5.26 2.81 -2.63
N ASN A 229 6.55 2.75 -2.29
CA ASN A 229 7.40 1.61 -2.68
C ASN A 229 7.02 0.31 -1.96
N GLN A 230 6.48 0.43 -0.76
CA GLN A 230 5.96 -0.71 -0.04
C GLN A 230 4.63 -1.19 -0.61
N ALA A 231 3.82 -0.29 -1.18
CA ALA A 231 2.46 -0.58 -1.64
C ALA A 231 2.44 -1.50 -2.84
N VAL A 232 3.45 -1.42 -3.72
CA VAL A 232 3.56 -2.16 -4.99
C VAL A 232 3.04 -3.60 -4.93
N PRO A 233 3.54 -4.50 -4.04
CA PRO A 233 3.05 -5.88 -3.98
C PRO A 233 1.65 -6.03 -3.37
N HIS A 234 1.18 -5.08 -2.57
CA HIS A 234 -0.13 -5.17 -1.92
C HIS A 234 -1.28 -4.72 -2.83
N LEU A 235 -1.04 -3.78 -3.74
CA LEU A 235 -2.09 -3.16 -4.56
C LEU A 235 -2.82 -4.15 -5.48
N GLN A 236 -2.17 -5.25 -5.85
CA GLN A 236 -2.81 -6.31 -6.65
C GLN A 236 -3.88 -7.11 -5.88
N HIS A 237 -3.85 -7.06 -4.55
CA HIS A 237 -4.81 -7.75 -3.68
C HIS A 237 -5.98 -6.85 -3.28
N THR A 238 -5.95 -5.57 -3.69
CA THR A 238 -7.04 -4.64 -3.46
C THR A 238 -8.23 -4.94 -4.38
N GLY A 239 -9.43 -4.97 -3.81
CA GLY A 239 -10.69 -5.18 -4.49
C GLY A 239 -11.89 -4.89 -3.58
N PRO A 240 -13.14 -5.08 -4.06
CA PRO A 240 -14.32 -4.84 -3.23
C PRO A 240 -14.26 -5.65 -1.92
N GLY A 241 -14.36 -4.98 -0.78
CA GLY A 241 -14.27 -5.59 0.55
C GLY A 241 -12.86 -5.84 1.09
N ALA A 242 -11.81 -5.44 0.38
CA ALA A 242 -10.44 -5.72 0.76
C ALA A 242 -9.50 -4.63 0.21
N PHE A 243 -9.03 -3.74 1.09
CA PHE A 243 -8.22 -2.58 0.69
C PHE A 243 -6.88 -2.53 1.43
N ALA A 244 -5.79 -2.46 0.67
CA ALA A 244 -4.49 -2.17 1.27
C ALA A 244 -4.51 -0.79 1.94
N ASP A 245 -4.21 -0.74 3.24
CA ASP A 245 -4.23 0.49 4.03
C ASP A 245 -2.82 1.09 4.12
N LEU A 246 -2.61 2.16 3.36
CA LEU A 246 -1.38 2.94 3.31
C LEU A 246 -1.23 3.88 4.52
N ASP A 247 -2.09 3.76 5.53
CA ASP A 247 -2.17 4.57 6.74
C ASP A 247 -2.85 5.93 6.55
N MET A 248 -3.10 6.62 7.67
CA MET A 248 -3.90 7.83 7.75
C MET A 248 -3.30 9.03 6.99
N LEU A 249 -4.17 9.93 6.53
CA LEU A 249 -3.77 11.17 5.87
C LEU A 249 -3.09 12.13 6.84
N ILE A 250 -1.96 12.71 6.43
CA ILE A 250 -1.25 13.78 7.15
C ILE A 250 -1.59 15.18 6.62
N ILE A 251 -2.61 15.26 5.76
CA ILE A 251 -3.14 16.49 5.16
C ILE A 251 -3.73 17.39 6.25
N GLY A 252 -3.43 18.68 6.19
CA GLY A 252 -3.89 19.65 7.20
C GLY A 252 -3.10 19.63 8.52
N LEU A 253 -2.02 18.84 8.61
CA LEU A 253 -1.09 18.86 9.75
C LEU A 253 0.05 19.87 9.58
N ASN A 254 0.06 20.65 8.49
CA ASN A 254 1.18 21.54 8.09
C ASN A 254 2.51 20.79 7.93
N ALA A 255 2.44 19.54 7.47
CA ALA A 255 3.60 18.66 7.27
C ALA A 255 4.12 18.65 5.83
N LEU A 256 3.30 19.10 4.89
CA LEU A 256 3.49 18.97 3.45
C LEU A 256 3.25 20.31 2.76
N SER A 257 3.84 20.50 1.57
CA SER A 257 3.45 21.57 0.64
C SER A 257 2.08 21.29 0.01
N VAL A 258 1.49 22.27 -0.68
CA VAL A 258 0.20 22.07 -1.38
C VAL A 258 0.34 20.99 -2.47
N GLU A 259 1.40 21.05 -3.27
CA GLU A 259 1.70 20.04 -4.28
C GLU A 259 1.88 18.64 -3.65
N GLU A 260 2.55 18.54 -2.50
CA GLU A 260 2.70 17.28 -1.77
C GLU A 260 1.39 16.76 -1.16
N GLU A 261 0.47 17.65 -0.71
CA GLU A 261 -0.87 17.25 -0.28
C GLU A 261 -1.71 16.72 -1.45
N HIS A 262 -1.63 17.33 -2.64
CA HIS A 262 -2.23 16.77 -3.86
C HIS A 262 -1.65 15.40 -4.19
N PHE A 263 -0.32 15.25 -4.14
CA PHE A 263 0.31 13.96 -4.36
C PHE A 263 -0.20 12.91 -3.37
N HIS A 264 -0.19 13.24 -2.08
CA HIS A 264 -0.60 12.34 -1.00
C HIS A 264 -2.05 11.87 -1.19
N PHE A 265 -2.97 12.81 -1.38
CA PHE A 265 -4.38 12.49 -1.56
C PHE A 265 -4.65 11.70 -2.85
N GLY A 266 -4.05 12.14 -3.96
CA GLY A 266 -4.20 11.51 -5.27
C GLY A 266 -3.64 10.09 -5.31
N PHE A 267 -2.48 9.86 -4.68
CA PHE A 267 -1.88 8.53 -4.62
C PHE A 267 -2.75 7.58 -3.80
N TRP A 268 -3.19 7.99 -2.60
CA TRP A 268 -4.10 7.18 -1.76
C TRP A 268 -5.41 6.88 -2.51
N ALA A 269 -5.93 7.84 -3.27
CA ALA A 269 -7.12 7.66 -4.08
C ALA A 269 -6.93 6.62 -5.18
N MET A 270 -5.90 6.74 -6.03
CA MET A 270 -5.67 5.77 -7.11
C MET A 270 -5.22 4.39 -6.60
N ALA A 271 -4.63 4.33 -5.41
CA ALA A 271 -4.29 3.08 -4.71
C ALA A 271 -5.50 2.39 -4.06
N LYS A 272 -6.67 3.06 -4.01
CA LYS A 272 -7.87 2.61 -3.28
C LYS A 272 -7.59 2.37 -1.80
N SER A 273 -6.70 3.16 -1.21
CA SER A 273 -6.45 3.15 0.23
C SER A 273 -7.60 3.82 0.97
N PRO A 274 -7.86 3.51 2.25
CA PRO A 274 -8.77 4.30 3.06
C PRO A 274 -8.37 5.79 3.07
N LEU A 275 -9.36 6.69 2.99
CA LEU A 275 -9.15 8.14 3.12
C LEU A 275 -9.50 8.57 4.55
N MET A 276 -8.63 8.20 5.50
CA MET A 276 -8.80 8.50 6.92
C MET A 276 -8.05 9.78 7.28
N ILE A 277 -8.78 10.86 7.53
CA ILE A 277 -8.21 12.16 7.90
C ILE A 277 -7.55 12.07 9.28
N GLY A 278 -6.29 12.49 9.37
CA GLY A 278 -5.56 12.61 10.63
C GLY A 278 -5.45 14.03 11.19
N GLY A 279 -5.88 15.05 10.41
CA GLY A 279 -5.89 16.46 10.79
C GLY A 279 -7.05 16.87 11.71
N VAL A 280 -7.04 18.11 12.21
CA VAL A 280 -8.17 18.66 12.98
C VAL A 280 -9.29 19.05 12.02
N MET A 281 -10.52 18.61 12.26
CA MET A 281 -11.71 19.03 11.50
C MET A 281 -12.35 20.28 12.10
N ASP A 282 -11.62 21.38 12.10
CA ASP A 282 -12.10 22.69 12.57
C ASP A 282 -11.60 23.78 11.61
N SER A 283 -12.54 24.51 10.98
CA SER A 283 -12.24 25.58 10.01
C SER A 283 -11.32 26.69 10.54
N ALA A 284 -11.22 26.89 11.85
CA ALA A 284 -10.32 27.87 12.45
C ALA A 284 -8.88 27.36 12.56
N GLN A 285 -8.66 26.05 12.46
CA GLN A 285 -7.37 25.40 12.69
C GLN A 285 -6.78 24.76 11.44
N ILE A 286 -7.61 24.14 10.62
CA ILE A 286 -7.16 23.47 9.40
C ILE A 286 -6.94 24.46 8.26
N PRO A 287 -5.83 24.36 7.51
CA PRO A 287 -5.63 25.20 6.34
C PRO A 287 -6.74 25.02 5.30
N VAL A 288 -7.17 26.13 4.68
CA VAL A 288 -8.23 26.12 3.66
C VAL A 288 -7.86 25.23 2.47
N HIS A 289 -6.62 25.31 2.00
CA HIS A 289 -6.16 24.49 0.87
C HIS A 289 -6.24 22.99 1.20
N SER A 290 -5.89 22.57 2.42
CA SER A 290 -5.99 21.17 2.84
C SER A 290 -7.44 20.67 2.83
N LEU A 291 -8.40 21.52 3.20
CA LEU A 291 -9.83 21.19 3.03
C LEU A 291 -10.22 21.07 1.56
N GLU A 292 -9.72 21.93 0.69
CA GLU A 292 -9.98 21.87 -0.75
C GLU A 292 -9.44 20.59 -1.38
N VAL A 293 -8.21 20.18 -1.01
CA VAL A 293 -7.63 18.90 -1.44
C VAL A 293 -8.54 17.74 -1.05
N MET A 294 -8.88 17.63 0.24
CA MET A 294 -9.67 16.50 0.73
C MET A 294 -11.15 16.54 0.33
N ARG A 295 -11.66 17.67 -0.15
CA ARG A 295 -13.03 17.79 -0.70
C ARG A 295 -13.12 17.54 -2.20
N ASN A 296 -11.98 17.34 -2.88
CA ASN A 296 -11.98 17.19 -4.33
C ASN A 296 -12.76 15.93 -4.74
N LYS A 297 -13.99 16.14 -5.22
CA LYS A 297 -14.91 15.06 -5.59
C LYS A 297 -14.37 14.20 -6.73
N GLU A 298 -13.61 14.75 -7.67
CA GLU A 298 -13.08 13.97 -8.78
C GLU A 298 -12.01 12.98 -8.31
N VAL A 299 -11.22 13.35 -7.30
CA VAL A 299 -10.23 12.45 -6.67
C VAL A 299 -10.93 11.42 -5.77
N ILE A 300 -11.96 11.84 -5.03
CA ILE A 300 -12.80 10.92 -4.24
C ILE A 300 -13.49 9.89 -5.16
N ASP A 301 -14.02 10.31 -6.31
CA ASP A 301 -14.68 9.42 -7.26
C ASP A 301 -13.68 8.42 -7.88
N ILE A 302 -12.37 8.75 -7.97
CA ILE A 302 -11.33 7.76 -8.25
C ILE A 302 -11.23 6.77 -7.10
N ASN A 303 -11.09 7.21 -5.85
CA ASN A 303 -10.98 6.31 -4.69
C ASN A 303 -12.20 5.37 -4.54
N GLN A 304 -13.38 5.93 -4.73
CA GLN A 304 -14.68 5.29 -4.54
C GLN A 304 -15.23 4.62 -5.82
N ASP A 305 -14.41 4.51 -6.87
CA ASP A 305 -14.83 3.82 -8.09
C ASP A 305 -15.19 2.34 -7.78
N PRO A 306 -16.37 1.86 -8.22
CA PRO A 306 -16.91 0.55 -7.81
C PRO A 306 -16.13 -0.64 -8.37
N LEU A 307 -15.21 -0.44 -9.33
CA LEU A 307 -14.31 -1.50 -9.77
C LEU A 307 -13.27 -1.83 -8.68
N ALA A 308 -13.00 -0.90 -7.75
CA ALA A 308 -12.10 -1.06 -6.61
C ALA A 308 -10.71 -1.60 -6.98
N THR A 309 -10.26 -1.36 -8.22
CA THR A 309 -8.96 -1.82 -8.72
C THR A 309 -7.92 -0.73 -8.51
N ALA A 310 -6.87 -1.03 -7.76
CA ALA A 310 -5.77 -0.10 -7.52
C ALA A 310 -4.92 0.13 -8.79
N ALA A 311 -4.43 1.35 -8.94
CA ALA A 311 -3.39 1.67 -9.91
C ALA A 311 -2.09 0.93 -9.57
N ARG A 312 -1.34 0.53 -10.59
CA ARG A 312 -0.06 -0.16 -10.47
C ARG A 312 1.06 0.66 -11.09
N LEU A 313 2.28 0.43 -10.62
CA LEU A 313 3.49 1.01 -11.20
C LEU A 313 3.66 0.43 -12.61
N VAL A 314 3.59 1.29 -13.62
CA VAL A 314 3.72 0.94 -15.03
C VAL A 314 5.18 1.00 -15.46
N ALA A 315 5.85 2.09 -15.10
CA ALA A 315 7.26 2.33 -15.41
C ALA A 315 7.86 3.25 -14.36
N ARG A 316 9.17 3.12 -14.18
CA ARG A 316 9.97 3.93 -13.25
C ARG A 316 11.14 4.52 -14.02
N TYR A 317 11.56 5.72 -13.62
CA TYR A 317 12.76 6.43 -14.08
C TYR A 317 13.54 6.91 -12.86
N THR A 318 14.43 6.06 -12.34
CA THR A 318 15.02 6.23 -11.01
C THR A 318 16.01 7.39 -10.88
N GLU A 319 16.81 7.64 -11.91
CA GLU A 319 17.80 8.74 -11.88
C GLU A 319 17.15 10.07 -12.22
N GLU A 320 16.10 10.03 -13.03
CA GLU A 320 15.28 11.17 -13.39
C GLU A 320 14.20 11.46 -12.33
N GLU A 321 14.01 10.57 -11.36
CA GLU A 321 13.11 10.71 -10.21
C GLU A 321 11.65 10.97 -10.61
N TRP A 322 11.11 10.12 -11.50
CA TRP A 322 9.69 10.13 -11.84
C TRP A 322 9.15 8.71 -12.15
N ASP A 323 7.85 8.52 -11.96
CA ASP A 323 7.15 7.24 -12.17
C ASP A 323 5.85 7.43 -12.96
N VAL A 324 5.40 6.37 -13.62
CA VAL A 324 4.08 6.27 -14.25
C VAL A 324 3.26 5.19 -13.54
N TRP A 325 2.03 5.54 -13.17
CA TRP A 325 1.06 4.65 -12.54
C TRP A 325 -0.22 4.62 -13.34
N ALA A 326 -0.85 3.45 -13.48
CA ALA A 326 -2.14 3.34 -14.15
C ALA A 326 -3.02 2.27 -13.53
N GLY A 327 -4.34 2.50 -13.52
CA GLY A 327 -5.32 1.56 -12.98
C GLY A 327 -6.67 1.66 -13.67
N GLU A 328 -7.35 0.53 -13.86
CA GLU A 328 -8.68 0.52 -14.46
C GLU A 328 -9.72 1.15 -13.53
N LEU A 329 -10.69 1.84 -14.14
CA LEU A 329 -11.87 2.39 -13.48
C LEU A 329 -13.14 1.84 -14.15
N SER A 330 -14.26 1.89 -13.44
CA SER A 330 -15.55 1.50 -13.97
C SER A 330 -15.93 2.29 -15.23
N GLY A 331 -16.66 1.62 -16.14
CA GLY A 331 -17.13 2.22 -17.39
C GLY A 331 -16.08 2.28 -18.51
N GLY A 332 -15.04 1.45 -18.44
CA GLY A 332 -13.96 1.44 -19.45
C GLY A 332 -13.04 2.66 -19.37
N ARG A 333 -13.02 3.33 -18.22
CA ARG A 333 -12.12 4.44 -17.91
C ARG A 333 -10.85 3.91 -17.27
N LYS A 334 -9.82 4.76 -17.20
CA LYS A 334 -8.55 4.45 -16.52
C LYS A 334 -8.09 5.67 -15.74
N VAL A 335 -7.41 5.48 -14.61
CA VAL A 335 -6.65 6.55 -13.95
C VAL A 335 -5.19 6.46 -14.40
N LEU A 336 -4.59 7.60 -14.74
CA LEU A 336 -3.17 7.74 -15.06
C LEU A 336 -2.54 8.74 -14.07
N GLY A 337 -1.53 8.30 -13.34
CA GLY A 337 -0.72 9.12 -12.44
C GLY A 337 0.70 9.26 -12.97
N VAL A 338 1.15 10.50 -13.22
CA VAL A 338 2.55 10.80 -13.55
C VAL A 338 3.17 11.54 -12.37
N ALA A 339 4.06 10.84 -11.67
CA ALA A 339 4.62 11.27 -10.39
C ALA A 339 6.00 11.90 -10.58
N ASN A 340 6.16 13.16 -10.20
CA ASN A 340 7.47 13.81 -10.08
C ASN A 340 7.97 13.71 -8.64
N TRP A 341 9.06 12.98 -8.40
CA TRP A 341 9.68 12.88 -7.08
C TRP A 341 10.75 13.94 -6.80
N LYS A 342 11.12 14.74 -7.82
CA LYS A 342 12.10 15.82 -7.66
C LYS A 342 11.55 16.99 -6.86
N ASN A 343 12.48 17.64 -6.16
CA ASN A 343 12.26 18.95 -5.54
C ASN A 343 12.24 20.12 -6.56
N GLU A 344 12.20 19.84 -7.85
CA GLU A 344 12.19 20.83 -8.93
C GLU A 344 11.18 20.46 -10.02
N THR A 345 10.75 21.47 -10.77
CA THR A 345 9.94 21.27 -11.97
C THR A 345 10.74 20.51 -13.02
N GLN A 346 10.15 19.50 -13.65
CA GLN A 346 10.77 18.80 -14.77
C GLN A 346 9.79 18.47 -15.88
N THR A 347 10.33 18.32 -17.09
CA THR A 347 9.60 17.88 -18.28
C THR A 347 9.87 16.40 -18.51
N VAL A 348 8.81 15.60 -18.61
CA VAL A 348 8.88 14.15 -18.82
C VAL A 348 8.12 13.75 -20.08
N ASN A 349 8.53 12.66 -20.73
CA ASN A 349 7.86 12.10 -21.89
C ASN A 349 7.30 10.73 -21.54
N VAL A 350 6.00 10.54 -21.69
CA VAL A 350 5.29 9.31 -21.30
C VAL A 350 4.79 8.61 -22.55
N ASP A 351 5.29 7.39 -22.81
CA ASP A 351 4.72 6.50 -23.83
C ASP A 351 3.45 5.83 -23.27
N LEU A 352 2.28 6.27 -23.75
CA LEU A 352 0.98 5.81 -23.27
C LEU A 352 0.73 4.31 -23.55
N ARG A 353 1.46 3.70 -24.49
CA ARG A 353 1.34 2.27 -24.78
C ARG A 353 1.69 1.40 -23.58
N LEU A 354 2.58 1.87 -22.70
CA LEU A 354 2.91 1.18 -21.45
C LEU A 354 1.70 1.03 -20.52
N ALA A 355 0.74 1.96 -20.61
CA ALA A 355 -0.52 1.91 -19.88
C ALA A 355 -1.66 1.25 -20.69
N GLY A 356 -1.38 0.75 -21.90
CA GLY A 356 -2.37 0.16 -22.81
C GLY A 356 -3.21 1.18 -23.56
N VAL A 357 -2.73 2.41 -23.71
CA VAL A 357 -3.48 3.53 -24.29
C VAL A 357 -2.77 4.04 -25.55
N ALA A 358 -3.47 4.06 -26.68
CA ALA A 358 -3.01 4.71 -27.92
C ALA A 358 -3.41 6.19 -27.91
N SER A 359 -4.66 6.48 -27.54
CA SER A 359 -5.20 7.83 -27.36
C SER A 359 -6.37 7.80 -26.36
N ALA A 360 -6.66 8.94 -25.73
CA ALA A 360 -7.80 9.08 -24.81
C ALA A 360 -8.20 10.54 -24.62
N THR A 361 -9.47 10.77 -24.27
CA THR A 361 -9.91 12.02 -23.65
C THR A 361 -9.51 12.02 -22.18
N THR A 362 -9.04 13.16 -21.69
CA THR A 362 -8.54 13.30 -20.32
C THR A 362 -9.39 14.26 -19.50
N ARG A 363 -9.46 13.99 -18.20
CA ARG A 363 -9.89 14.92 -17.16
C ARG A 363 -8.76 15.07 -16.15
N ASP A 364 -8.13 16.24 -16.11
CA ASP A 364 -7.18 16.60 -15.06
C ASP A 364 -7.96 16.99 -13.80
N VAL A 365 -7.87 16.16 -12.76
CA VAL A 365 -8.70 16.27 -11.57
C VAL A 365 -8.27 17.40 -10.64
N TRP A 366 -7.05 17.91 -10.78
CA TRP A 366 -6.56 19.06 -10.01
C TRP A 366 -6.86 20.36 -10.74
N ALA A 367 -6.68 20.39 -12.06
CA ALA A 367 -6.98 21.56 -12.88
C ALA A 367 -8.47 21.69 -13.22
N HIS A 368 -9.27 20.66 -12.98
CA HIS A 368 -10.68 20.56 -13.39
C HIS A 368 -10.86 20.84 -14.90
N ALA A 369 -9.93 20.33 -15.70
CA ALA A 369 -9.82 20.65 -17.12
C ALA A 369 -9.89 19.38 -17.98
N ASP A 370 -10.65 19.48 -19.06
CA ASP A 370 -10.73 18.42 -20.06
C ASP A 370 -9.63 18.59 -21.10
N GLY A 371 -9.16 17.49 -21.65
CA GLY A 371 -8.12 17.46 -22.68
C GLY A 371 -8.14 16.19 -23.50
N ALA A 372 -7.07 15.95 -24.24
CA ALA A 372 -6.84 14.72 -24.96
C ALA A 372 -5.33 14.42 -25.00
N ILE A 373 -5.01 13.14 -25.07
CA ILE A 373 -3.64 12.64 -25.13
C ILE A 373 -3.54 11.52 -26.18
N SER A 374 -2.37 11.36 -26.80
CA SER A 374 -2.10 10.34 -27.81
C SER A 374 -0.62 10.01 -27.97
N GLY A 375 -0.29 8.73 -28.14
CA GLY A 375 1.08 8.28 -28.40
C GLY A 375 2.05 8.60 -27.26
N VAL A 376 3.04 9.44 -27.54
CA VAL A 376 4.01 9.91 -26.53
C VAL A 376 3.63 11.33 -26.14
N GLU A 377 3.35 11.54 -24.86
CA GLU A 377 2.94 12.84 -24.33
C GLU A 377 4.03 13.49 -23.48
N THR A 378 4.16 14.80 -23.63
CA THR A 378 5.09 15.61 -22.84
C THR A 378 4.34 16.30 -21.70
N PHE A 379 4.76 16.04 -20.46
CA PHE A 379 4.23 16.70 -19.27
C PHE A 379 5.28 17.62 -18.64
N GLU A 380 4.91 18.86 -18.36
CA GLU A 380 5.66 19.72 -17.43
C GLU A 380 5.06 19.53 -16.02
N LEU A 381 5.85 18.97 -15.12
CA LEU A 381 5.44 18.62 -13.75
C LEU A 381 6.18 19.50 -12.77
N LYS A 382 5.46 20.20 -11.88
CA LYS A 382 6.07 20.93 -10.76
C LYS A 382 6.77 19.97 -9.80
N ALA A 383 7.62 20.53 -8.94
CA ALA A 383 8.22 19.79 -7.83
C ALA A 383 7.15 19.04 -7.03
N HIS A 384 7.35 17.75 -6.80
CA HIS A 384 6.44 16.86 -6.06
C HIS A 384 5.02 16.73 -6.64
N GLU A 385 4.80 17.10 -7.90
CA GLU A 385 3.49 16.97 -8.54
C GLU A 385 3.14 15.51 -8.86
N LEU A 386 1.91 15.10 -8.54
CA LEU A 386 1.26 13.96 -9.17
C LEU A 386 0.23 14.48 -10.18
N ARG A 387 0.58 14.47 -11.45
CA ARG A 387 -0.42 14.72 -12.50
C ARG A 387 -1.37 13.54 -12.52
N LEU A 388 -2.62 13.79 -12.15
CA LEU A 388 -3.64 12.75 -12.01
C LEU A 388 -4.75 12.97 -13.04
N LEU A 389 -4.85 12.06 -14.00
CA LEU A 389 -5.79 12.13 -15.10
C LEU A 389 -6.78 10.97 -15.04
N VAL A 390 -8.06 11.26 -15.23
CA VAL A 390 -9.05 10.23 -15.60
C VAL A 390 -9.12 10.19 -17.12
N LEU A 391 -8.89 9.01 -17.67
CA LEU A 391 -8.94 8.72 -19.10
C LEU A 391 -10.29 8.10 -19.45
N SER A 392 -10.85 8.54 -20.57
CA SER A 392 -12.11 8.06 -21.15
C SER A 392 -12.00 8.04 -22.68
N ASP A 393 -12.98 7.43 -23.35
CA ASP A 393 -12.96 7.26 -24.81
C ASP A 393 -11.63 6.66 -25.31
N ILE A 394 -11.13 5.68 -24.56
CA ILE A 394 -9.79 5.12 -24.73
C ILE A 394 -9.73 4.30 -26.03
N GLU A 395 -8.84 4.71 -26.93
CA GLU A 395 -8.34 3.84 -27.98
C GLU A 395 -7.21 2.98 -27.38
N ALA A 396 -7.43 1.68 -27.31
CA ALA A 396 -6.46 0.77 -26.73
C ALA A 396 -5.21 0.65 -27.61
N ALA A 397 -4.03 0.69 -26.99
CA ALA A 397 -2.80 0.23 -27.60
C ALA A 397 -2.50 -1.19 -27.13
N GLU A 398 -1.81 -1.97 -27.96
CA GLU A 398 -1.18 -3.19 -27.48
C GLU A 398 -0.11 -2.82 -26.45
N VAL A 399 -0.29 -3.30 -25.22
CA VAL A 399 0.72 -3.13 -24.16
C VAL A 399 1.96 -3.91 -24.60
N PRO A 400 3.16 -3.30 -24.52
CA PRO A 400 4.38 -4.00 -24.87
C PRO A 400 4.46 -5.36 -24.18
N SER A 401 4.45 -6.43 -24.97
CA SER A 401 4.36 -7.80 -24.50
C SER A 401 5.70 -8.51 -24.63
N PRO A 402 5.95 -9.59 -23.86
CA PRO A 402 7.19 -10.34 -23.96
C PRO A 402 7.54 -10.73 -25.40
N SER A 403 8.72 -10.32 -25.87
CA SER A 403 9.15 -10.55 -27.25
C SER A 403 9.48 -12.00 -27.61
N GLY A 404 9.36 -12.91 -26.65
CA GLY A 404 9.48 -14.36 -26.81
C GLY A 404 10.70 -15.00 -26.15
N ALA A 405 11.82 -14.28 -25.98
CA ALA A 405 13.01 -14.80 -25.31
C ALA A 405 13.10 -14.29 -23.86
N TYR A 406 13.16 -15.23 -22.92
CA TYR A 406 13.37 -14.94 -21.49
C TYR A 406 14.84 -15.19 -21.12
N TYR A 407 15.51 -14.16 -20.61
CA TYR A 407 16.90 -14.23 -20.17
C TYR A 407 16.94 -14.58 -18.68
N SER A 408 16.90 -15.89 -18.40
CA SER A 408 17.02 -16.42 -17.03
C SER A 408 18.45 -16.29 -16.49
N VAL A 409 18.57 -15.97 -15.19
CA VAL A 409 19.85 -15.97 -14.49
C VAL A 409 20.60 -17.31 -14.52
N GLU A 410 19.95 -18.44 -14.86
CA GLU A 410 20.65 -19.73 -15.05
C GLU A 410 21.71 -19.66 -16.16
N ASN A 411 21.51 -18.79 -17.14
CA ASN A 411 22.39 -18.61 -18.28
C ASN A 411 23.34 -17.41 -18.12
N ALA A 412 23.31 -16.73 -16.97
CA ALA A 412 24.17 -15.57 -16.70
C ALA A 412 25.53 -15.99 -16.14
N VAL A 413 26.56 -15.19 -16.45
CA VAL A 413 27.88 -15.28 -15.82
C VAL A 413 27.89 -14.40 -14.57
N ILE A 414 28.17 -14.98 -13.42
CA ILE A 414 28.27 -14.28 -12.13
C ILE A 414 29.74 -14.04 -11.80
N GLU A 415 30.15 -12.78 -11.64
CA GLU A 415 31.54 -12.40 -11.41
C GLU A 415 31.67 -11.44 -10.22
N GLY A 416 32.70 -11.65 -9.40
CA GLY A 416 33.03 -10.76 -8.27
C GLY A 416 32.05 -10.82 -7.09
N GLY A 417 32.43 -10.15 -6.00
CA GLY A 417 31.61 -10.02 -4.79
C GLY A 417 31.12 -11.35 -4.20
N SER A 418 29.92 -11.31 -3.61
CA SER A 418 29.28 -12.43 -2.89
C SER A 418 28.06 -13.01 -3.62
N ALA A 419 27.79 -12.54 -4.85
CA ALA A 419 26.63 -12.97 -5.62
C ALA A 419 26.69 -14.47 -5.90
N ARG A 420 25.54 -15.14 -5.81
CA ARG A 420 25.44 -16.57 -6.08
C ARG A 420 24.06 -16.96 -6.60
N LEU A 421 24.05 -17.97 -7.45
CA LEU A 421 22.83 -18.63 -7.89
C LEU A 421 22.18 -19.38 -6.71
N VAL A 422 20.87 -19.25 -6.56
CA VAL A 422 20.06 -19.87 -5.52
C VAL A 422 18.88 -20.55 -6.18
N GLN A 423 18.77 -21.87 -5.99
CA GLN A 423 17.62 -22.66 -6.41
C GLN A 423 16.50 -22.48 -5.38
N CYS A 424 15.30 -22.16 -5.84
CA CYS A 424 14.14 -21.94 -4.99
C CYS A 424 13.26 -23.19 -4.90
N GLY A 425 12.28 -23.16 -3.99
CA GLY A 425 11.27 -24.21 -3.87
C GLY A 425 10.38 -24.33 -5.11
N ALA A 426 9.58 -25.39 -5.16
CA ALA A 426 8.64 -25.58 -6.26
C ALA A 426 7.56 -24.47 -6.26
N GLY A 427 7.46 -23.72 -7.37
CA GLY A 427 6.51 -22.61 -7.51
C GLY A 427 7.03 -21.26 -6.99
N GLU A 428 8.26 -21.20 -6.49
CA GLU A 428 8.94 -20.00 -6.02
C GLU A 428 9.86 -19.42 -7.11
N CYS A 429 10.28 -18.15 -6.98
CA CYS A 429 11.21 -17.48 -7.90
C CYS A 429 10.81 -17.63 -9.37
N LEU A 430 9.51 -17.50 -9.65
CA LEU A 430 8.95 -17.63 -10.98
C LEU A 430 9.49 -16.53 -11.91
N PRO A 431 9.59 -16.77 -13.22
CA PRO A 431 9.08 -17.94 -13.95
C PRO A 431 10.02 -19.16 -13.96
N ASN A 432 11.26 -19.05 -13.48
CA ASN A 432 12.30 -20.05 -13.73
C ASN A 432 12.69 -20.91 -12.51
N GLY A 433 12.25 -20.58 -11.28
CA GLY A 433 12.58 -21.36 -10.08
C GLY A 433 13.95 -21.05 -9.49
N VAL A 434 14.64 -20.02 -10.00
CA VAL A 434 16.02 -19.70 -9.62
C VAL A 434 16.20 -18.19 -9.51
N LYS A 435 17.15 -17.77 -8.69
CA LYS A 435 17.55 -16.36 -8.59
C LYS A 435 19.05 -16.23 -8.37
N VAL A 436 19.58 -15.05 -8.60
CA VAL A 436 20.89 -14.65 -8.08
C VAL A 436 20.65 -13.69 -6.93
N GLY A 437 21.12 -14.06 -5.74
CA GLY A 437 21.04 -13.21 -4.56
C GLY A 437 22.41 -12.81 -4.02
N ASN A 438 22.40 -11.92 -3.02
CA ASN A 438 23.62 -11.35 -2.39
C ASN A 438 24.49 -10.55 -3.38
N ILE A 439 23.85 -9.86 -4.33
CA ILE A 439 24.51 -9.00 -5.30
C ILE A 439 25.01 -7.75 -4.56
N ASP A 440 26.27 -7.75 -4.13
CA ASP A 440 26.93 -6.61 -3.49
C ASP A 440 27.60 -5.69 -4.53
N LYS A 441 28.14 -4.54 -4.08
CA LYS A 441 28.79 -3.54 -4.95
C LYS A 441 29.93 -4.09 -5.83
N GLY A 442 30.55 -5.20 -5.46
CA GLY A 442 31.64 -5.83 -6.22
C GLY A 442 31.18 -6.94 -7.16
N ALA A 443 29.88 -7.26 -7.20
CA ALA A 443 29.32 -8.35 -7.98
C ALA A 443 28.59 -7.87 -9.24
N ASN A 444 28.75 -8.63 -10.32
CA ASN A 444 28.04 -8.48 -11.59
C ASN A 444 27.37 -9.78 -12.00
N VAL A 445 26.18 -9.66 -12.61
CA VAL A 445 25.44 -10.74 -13.26
C VAL A 445 25.31 -10.36 -14.74
N THR A 446 26.05 -11.06 -15.60
CA THR A 446 26.21 -10.71 -17.01
C THR A 446 25.48 -11.69 -17.91
N PHE A 447 24.61 -11.16 -18.76
CA PHE A 447 23.95 -11.88 -19.84
C PHE A 447 24.66 -11.53 -21.15
N SER A 448 25.09 -12.55 -21.88
CA SER A 448 25.70 -12.40 -23.20
C SER A 448 24.74 -12.94 -24.26
N ASP A 449 25.01 -12.59 -25.53
CA ASP A 449 24.22 -13.03 -26.68
C ASP A 449 22.73 -12.65 -26.58
N VAL A 450 22.46 -11.48 -25.96
CA VAL A 450 21.10 -10.95 -25.81
C VAL A 450 20.62 -10.45 -27.17
N GLU A 451 19.53 -11.04 -27.67
CA GLU A 451 18.86 -10.68 -28.91
C GLU A 451 17.90 -9.52 -28.70
N ALA A 452 18.37 -8.31 -29.05
CA ALA A 452 17.56 -7.10 -28.96
C ALA A 452 16.72 -6.90 -30.23
N PRO A 453 15.47 -6.46 -30.11
CA PRO A 453 14.59 -6.31 -31.27
C PRO A 453 14.76 -5.01 -32.05
N VAL A 454 15.37 -4.01 -31.41
CA VAL A 454 15.55 -2.64 -31.91
C VAL A 454 16.97 -2.17 -31.64
N ASP A 455 17.40 -1.17 -32.41
CA ASP A 455 18.59 -0.38 -32.09
C ASP A 455 18.22 0.75 -31.12
N GLY A 456 19.11 1.09 -30.20
CA GLY A 456 18.92 2.17 -29.23
C GLY A 456 18.21 1.72 -27.96
N SER A 457 17.08 2.38 -27.65
CA SER A 457 16.34 2.20 -26.39
C SER A 457 15.26 1.14 -26.51
N ALA A 458 15.11 0.31 -25.48
CA ALA A 458 14.06 -0.68 -25.39
C ALA A 458 13.50 -0.80 -23.96
N PHE A 459 12.20 -1.09 -23.87
CA PHE A 459 11.58 -1.44 -22.61
C PHE A 459 11.89 -2.88 -22.23
N VAL A 460 12.29 -3.08 -20.98
CA VAL A 460 12.66 -4.37 -20.42
C VAL A 460 11.89 -4.58 -19.13
N GLY A 461 11.23 -5.74 -19.01
CA GLY A 461 10.67 -6.22 -17.76
C GLY A 461 11.74 -6.98 -16.99
N ILE A 462 12.21 -6.44 -15.87
CA ILE A 462 13.17 -7.09 -14.99
C ILE A 462 12.40 -7.80 -13.88
N ASP A 463 12.58 -9.12 -13.79
CA ASP A 463 12.06 -9.95 -12.72
C ASP A 463 13.04 -9.98 -11.57
N PHE A 464 12.58 -9.54 -10.40
CA PHE A 464 13.40 -9.32 -9.23
C PHE A 464 12.68 -9.75 -7.95
N ILE A 465 13.44 -9.94 -6.88
CA ILE A 465 12.89 -10.17 -5.55
C ILE A 465 13.51 -9.18 -4.59
N ASN A 466 12.65 -8.40 -3.93
CA ASN A 466 13.02 -7.51 -2.84
C ASN A 466 11.99 -7.66 -1.73
N TYR A 467 12.43 -8.22 -0.62
CA TYR A 467 11.66 -8.31 0.63
C TYR A 467 12.42 -7.65 1.79
N ASP A 468 13.20 -6.61 1.47
CA ASP A 468 13.88 -5.78 2.47
C ASP A 468 12.91 -4.77 3.06
N TYR A 469 11.96 -5.31 3.82
CA TYR A 469 10.93 -4.53 4.47
C TYR A 469 11.55 -3.77 5.66
N HIS A 470 11.32 -2.46 5.73
CA HIS A 470 11.75 -1.65 6.87
C HIS A 470 10.61 -1.38 7.87
N HIS A 471 10.78 -1.90 9.08
CA HIS A 471 9.80 -1.81 10.17
C HIS A 471 10.04 -0.62 11.12
N THR A 472 10.91 0.33 10.82
CA THR A 472 11.27 1.44 11.72
C THR A 472 10.67 2.77 11.25
N ILE A 473 9.94 3.44 12.14
CA ILE A 473 9.39 4.78 11.89
C ILE A 473 10.54 5.78 11.90
N GLY A 474 10.60 6.64 10.88
CA GLY A 474 11.51 7.77 10.86
C GLY A 474 12.91 7.47 10.33
N ASP A 475 13.25 6.24 9.95
CA ASP A 475 14.51 5.94 9.25
C ASP A 475 14.49 6.45 7.81
N TRP A 476 15.67 6.68 7.23
CA TRP A 476 15.83 7.15 5.83
C TRP A 476 15.61 6.05 4.79
N GLU A 477 15.04 4.94 5.20
CA GLU A 477 14.81 3.78 4.36
C GLU A 477 13.59 3.98 3.46
N SER A 478 13.74 3.65 2.18
CA SER A 478 12.75 3.87 1.14
C SER A 478 11.94 2.63 0.77
N ASN A 479 12.18 1.48 1.41
CA ASN A 479 11.69 0.17 0.98
C ASN A 479 12.08 -0.17 -0.47
N THR A 480 13.23 0.33 -0.92
CA THR A 480 13.79 -0.01 -2.22
C THR A 480 15.20 -0.56 -2.08
N ARG A 481 15.56 -1.55 -2.89
CA ARG A 481 16.96 -1.88 -3.15
C ARG A 481 17.39 -1.33 -4.50
N ASN A 482 18.68 -1.02 -4.63
CA ASN A 482 19.22 -0.42 -5.85
C ASN A 482 20.11 -1.42 -6.60
N MET A 483 20.00 -1.42 -7.92
CA MET A 483 20.86 -2.17 -8.84
C MET A 483 21.19 -1.28 -10.03
N THR A 484 22.39 -1.41 -10.58
CA THR A 484 22.71 -0.79 -11.88
C THR A 484 22.50 -1.77 -13.01
N VAL A 485 22.05 -1.27 -14.16
CA VAL A 485 21.99 -2.03 -15.40
C VAL A 485 22.81 -1.29 -16.46
N ALA A 486 23.71 -2.01 -17.12
CA ALA A 486 24.51 -1.50 -18.24
C ALA A 486 24.28 -2.39 -19.47
N VAL A 487 24.16 -1.78 -20.64
CA VAL A 487 24.00 -2.47 -21.93
C VAL A 487 25.20 -2.14 -22.79
N ASN A 488 25.88 -3.16 -23.31
CA ASN A 488 27.08 -3.04 -24.14
C ASN A 488 28.16 -2.15 -23.49
N ASP A 489 28.53 -1.06 -24.15
CA ASP A 489 29.55 -0.11 -23.72
C ASP A 489 28.95 1.14 -23.02
N GLU A 490 27.63 1.17 -22.80
CA GLU A 490 26.97 2.28 -22.10
C GLU A 490 27.30 2.31 -20.61
N ALA A 491 27.23 3.52 -20.03
CA ALA A 491 27.43 3.71 -18.60
C ALA A 491 26.32 2.97 -17.80
N PRO A 492 26.66 2.31 -16.68
CA PRO A 492 25.64 1.69 -15.84
C PRO A 492 24.66 2.72 -15.27
N LYS A 493 23.36 2.50 -15.46
CA LYS A 493 22.27 3.33 -14.93
C LYS A 493 21.64 2.69 -13.69
N ARG A 494 21.39 3.47 -12.63
CA ARG A 494 20.80 2.97 -11.37
C ARG A 494 19.28 2.87 -11.46
N TRP A 495 18.74 1.80 -10.89
CA TRP A 495 17.32 1.54 -10.75
C TRP A 495 16.96 1.20 -9.29
N ALA A 496 15.88 1.78 -8.80
CA ALA A 496 15.34 1.58 -7.46
C ALA A 496 14.14 0.62 -7.52
N PHE A 497 14.36 -0.60 -7.05
CA PHE A 497 13.39 -1.68 -7.08
C PHE A 497 12.54 -1.62 -5.80
N PRO A 498 11.21 -1.47 -5.91
CA PRO A 498 10.30 -1.46 -4.75
C PRO A 498 10.27 -2.84 -4.08
N LEU A 499 9.38 -3.07 -3.11
CA LEU A 499 9.13 -4.44 -2.66
C LEU A 499 8.48 -5.26 -3.79
N ALA A 500 8.76 -6.56 -3.83
CA ALA A 500 8.31 -7.48 -4.87
C ALA A 500 7.10 -8.32 -4.46
N GLY A 501 7.04 -8.75 -3.21
CA GLY A 501 6.05 -9.68 -2.69
C GLY A 501 6.12 -9.83 -1.17
N GLY A 502 5.56 -10.92 -0.66
CA GLY A 502 5.42 -11.23 0.76
C GLY A 502 6.58 -11.99 1.40
N ASP A 503 7.60 -12.39 0.63
CA ASP A 503 8.84 -12.99 1.12
C ASP A 503 10.03 -12.89 0.14
N TRP A 504 11.18 -13.50 0.49
CA TRP A 504 12.39 -13.55 -0.34
C TRP A 504 12.32 -14.55 -1.51
N THR A 505 11.15 -15.01 -1.92
CA THR A 505 10.94 -15.96 -3.01
C THR A 505 9.89 -15.50 -4.03
N GLU A 506 9.07 -14.51 -3.68
CA GLU A 506 8.06 -13.94 -4.56
C GLU A 506 8.65 -12.92 -5.55
N THR A 507 8.55 -13.26 -6.83
CA THR A 507 9.03 -12.42 -7.93
C THR A 507 8.07 -11.26 -8.22
N GLY A 508 8.62 -10.05 -8.19
CA GLY A 508 8.01 -8.85 -8.73
C GLY A 508 8.64 -8.50 -10.08
N ARG A 509 7.97 -7.64 -10.85
CA ARG A 509 8.48 -7.15 -12.12
C ARG A 509 8.54 -5.63 -12.14
N LEU A 510 9.67 -5.08 -12.57
CA LEU A 510 9.86 -3.65 -12.82
C LEU A 510 10.13 -3.43 -14.29
N THR A 511 9.28 -2.63 -14.94
CA THR A 511 9.52 -2.16 -16.31
C THR A 511 10.43 -0.95 -16.28
N VAL A 512 11.51 -1.03 -17.05
CA VAL A 512 12.51 0.04 -17.20
C VAL A 512 12.84 0.26 -18.67
N GLU A 513 13.29 1.45 -19.02
CA GLU A 513 13.82 1.77 -20.34
C GLU A 513 15.36 1.72 -20.30
N LEU A 514 15.95 0.87 -21.12
CA LEU A 514 17.39 0.71 -21.21
C LEU A 514 17.88 1.12 -22.60
N ASP A 515 18.94 1.92 -22.62
CA ASP A 515 19.58 2.42 -23.84
C ASP A 515 20.75 1.53 -24.27
N GLY A 516 21.22 1.72 -25.50
CA GLY A 516 22.48 1.13 -25.99
C GLY A 516 22.37 -0.24 -26.66
N PHE A 517 21.16 -0.73 -26.92
CA PHE A 517 20.98 -1.98 -27.66
C PHE A 517 21.36 -1.83 -29.14
N VAL A 518 21.91 -2.90 -29.69
CA VAL A 518 22.12 -3.09 -31.13
C VAL A 518 21.21 -4.24 -31.56
N LYS A 519 20.37 -4.03 -32.57
CA LYS A 519 19.43 -5.04 -33.04
C LYS A 519 20.14 -6.35 -33.39
N GLY A 520 19.63 -7.46 -32.87
CA GLY A 520 20.19 -8.81 -33.02
C GLY A 520 20.89 -9.34 -31.76
N GLY A 521 21.49 -10.53 -31.87
CA GLY A 521 21.99 -11.36 -30.75
C GLY A 521 23.38 -11.05 -30.21
N ALA A 522 23.89 -9.82 -30.34
CA ALA A 522 25.26 -9.50 -29.94
C ALA A 522 25.34 -8.59 -28.69
N ASN A 523 24.25 -8.45 -27.95
CA ASN A 523 24.22 -7.54 -26.80
C ASN A 523 24.72 -8.22 -25.52
N LYS A 524 25.37 -7.40 -24.70
CA LYS A 524 25.76 -7.75 -23.34
C LYS A 524 24.95 -6.89 -22.37
N VAL A 525 24.26 -7.51 -21.41
CA VAL A 525 23.52 -6.81 -20.35
C VAL A 525 24.10 -7.18 -19.00
N VAL A 526 24.52 -6.18 -18.23
CA VAL A 526 25.20 -6.37 -16.95
C VAL A 526 24.38 -5.76 -15.83
N PHE A 527 23.99 -6.58 -14.87
CA PHE A 527 23.36 -6.17 -13.63
C PHE A 527 24.41 -6.12 -12.51
N GLY A 528 24.54 -4.99 -11.84
CA GLY A 528 25.58 -4.76 -10.84
C GLY A 528 25.02 -4.25 -9.52
N GLY A 529 25.61 -4.67 -8.41
CA GLY A 529 25.34 -4.04 -7.12
C GLY A 529 25.94 -2.63 -7.09
N VAL A 530 25.25 -1.68 -6.46
CA VAL A 530 25.67 -0.26 -6.48
C VAL A 530 25.90 0.32 -5.08
N THR A 531 25.14 -0.14 -4.09
CA THR A 531 25.14 0.46 -2.76
C THR A 531 26.22 -0.15 -1.86
N PRO A 532 27.15 0.65 -1.31
CA PRO A 532 28.13 0.14 -0.35
C PRO A 532 27.45 -0.50 0.88
N ASN A 533 27.94 -1.67 1.30
CA ASN A 533 27.44 -2.40 2.47
C ASN A 533 25.95 -2.77 2.42
N ARG A 534 25.34 -2.78 1.23
CA ARG A 534 23.99 -3.28 1.01
C ARG A 534 23.96 -4.17 -0.23
N TRP A 535 22.96 -5.03 -0.28
CA TRP A 535 22.70 -5.86 -1.44
C TRP A 535 21.73 -5.17 -2.40
N ALA A 536 21.89 -5.44 -3.68
CA ALA A 536 20.86 -5.21 -4.69
C ALA A 536 19.63 -6.11 -4.40
N PRO A 537 18.48 -5.89 -5.06
CA PRO A 537 17.44 -6.93 -5.11
C PRO A 537 18.04 -8.23 -5.66
N ASP A 538 17.45 -9.36 -5.30
CA ASP A 538 17.78 -10.61 -5.98
C ASP A 538 17.24 -10.55 -7.42
N LEU A 539 17.98 -11.08 -8.38
CA LEU A 539 17.64 -11.07 -9.79
C LEU A 539 17.13 -12.45 -10.24
N VAL A 540 16.01 -12.50 -10.94
CA VAL A 540 15.44 -13.74 -11.50
C VAL A 540 15.73 -13.83 -13.01
N GLY A 541 15.61 -12.71 -13.71
CA GLY A 541 15.84 -12.63 -15.14
C GLY A 541 15.23 -11.38 -15.73
N PHE A 542 15.20 -11.29 -17.06
CA PHE A 542 14.51 -10.21 -17.76
C PHE A 542 14.04 -10.63 -19.14
N GLU A 543 13.15 -9.84 -19.73
CA GLU A 543 12.71 -9.98 -21.12
C GLU A 543 12.38 -8.62 -21.74
N PHE A 544 12.48 -8.52 -23.07
CA PHE A 544 12.06 -7.33 -23.80
C PHE A 544 10.54 -7.25 -23.89
N LEU A 545 10.03 -6.02 -23.85
CA LEU A 545 8.62 -5.71 -24.06
C LEU A 545 8.46 -5.01 -25.42
N GLN A 546 7.60 -5.54 -26.30
CA GLN A 546 7.35 -5.04 -27.66
C GLN A 546 5.90 -4.71 -27.94
#